data_AF-K2BTR7-F1
#
_entry.id   AF-K2BTR7-F1
#
_cell.length_a   1.000
_cell.length_b   1.000
_cell.length_c   1.000
_cell.angle_alpha   90.00
_cell.angle_beta   90.00
_cell.angle_gamma   90.00
#
_symmetry.space_group_name_H-M   'P 1'
#
loop_
_entity.id
_entity.type
_entity.pdbx_description
1 polymer ?
#
loop_
_entity_poly.entity_id
_entity_poly.type
_entity_poly.pdbx_seq_one_letter_code
_entity_poly.pdbx_strand_id
1 'polypeptide(L)' 'MNMTELKTKSKQELKELLLNLLNEQFQLRMQKGMTENPKTHVFAKVRKDIARVHTILNQDKKK' A
#
# COMPACT_ATOMS: atom_id res chain seq x y z
N MET A 1 -0.41 -7.17 -5.23
CA MET A 1 1.00 -6.76 -5.15
C MET A 1 1.85 -7.96 -4.77
N ASN A 2 2.69 -8.44 -5.69
CA ASN A 2 3.62 -9.54 -5.41
C ASN A 2 4.94 -8.97 -4.87
N MET A 3 5.59 -9.68 -3.94
CA MET A 3 6.85 -9.21 -3.32
C MET A 3 8.02 -9.15 -4.32
N THR A 4 7.99 -9.99 -5.35
CA THR A 4 9.00 -10.03 -6.42
C THR A 4 8.99 -8.73 -7.23
N GLU A 5 7.80 -8.27 -7.62
CA GLU A 5 7.60 -7.03 -8.38
C GLU A 5 7.97 -5.77 -7.59
N LEU A 6 7.84 -5.80 -6.25
CA LEU A 6 8.22 -4.67 -5.41
C LEU A 6 9.74 -4.60 -5.17
N LYS A 7 10.45 -5.73 -5.22
CA LYS A 7 11.91 -5.77 -5.06
C LYS A 7 12.67 -5.28 -6.29
N THR A 8 12.05 -5.35 -7.46
CA THR A 8 12.66 -4.89 -8.72
C THR A 8 12.52 -3.38 -8.94
N LYS A 9 11.71 -2.69 -8.13
CA LYS A 9 11.43 -1.26 -8.26
C LYS A 9 12.46 -0.39 -7.55
N SER A 10 12.68 0.81 -8.07
CA SER A 10 13.59 1.79 -7.47
C SER A 10 13.02 2.39 -6.19
N LYS A 11 13.89 2.93 -5.31
CA LYS A 11 13.50 3.64 -4.08
C LYS A 11 12.55 4.81 -4.34
N GLN A 12 12.67 5.49 -5.48
CA GLN A 12 11.75 6.58 -5.87
C GLN A 12 10.38 6.03 -6.26
N GLU A 13 10.34 5.01 -7.11
CA GLU A 13 9.10 4.36 -7.53
C GLU A 13 8.34 3.74 -6.34
N LEU A 14 9.06 3.18 -5.37
CA LEU A 14 8.45 2.65 -4.14
C LEU A 14 7.80 3.75 -3.29
N LYS A 15 8.37 4.95 -3.25
CA LYS A 15 7.78 6.10 -2.55
C LYS A 15 6.54 6.64 -3.27
N GLU A 16 6.58 6.72 -4.59
CA GLU A 16 5.41 7.12 -5.39
C GLU A 16 4.28 6.10 -5.25
N LEU A 17 4.61 4.81 -5.30
CA LEU A 17 3.64 3.73 -5.11
C LEU A 17 3.04 3.75 -3.70
N LEU A 18 3.84 4.10 -2.69
CA LEU A 18 3.36 4.31 -1.32
C LEU A 18 2.36 5.47 -1.24
N LEU A 19 2.63 6.61 -1.90
CA LEU A 19 1.68 7.73 -1.95
C LEU A 19 0.36 7.32 -2.61
N ASN A 20 0.42 6.56 -3.71
CA ASN A 20 -0.78 6.06 -4.39
C ASN A 20 -1.61 5.13 -3.49
N LEU A 21 -0.96 4.20 -2.78
CA LEU A 21 -1.63 3.31 -1.83
C LEU A 21 -2.25 4.06 -0.64
N LEU A 22 -1.61 5.14 -0.17
CA LEU A 22 -2.17 5.98 0.90
C LEU A 22 -3.40 6.76 0.43
N ASN A 23 -3.40 7.26 -0.80
CA ASN A 23 -4.57 7.88 -1.40
C ASN A 23 -5.73 6.88 -1.55
N GLU A 24 -5.45 5.67 -2.01
CA GLU A 24 -6.44 4.59 -2.10
C GLU A 24 -7.00 4.24 -0.71
N GLN A 25 -6.12 4.15 0.31
CA GLN A 25 -6.54 3.93 1.69
C GLN A 25 -7.45 5.06 2.22
N PHE A 26 -7.18 6.31 1.84
CA PHE A 26 -8.00 7.46 2.20
C PHE A 26 -9.38 7.39 1.54
N GLN A 27 -9.44 7.10 0.23
CA GLN A 27 -10.71 6.91 -0.50
C GLN A 27 -11.55 5.79 0.12
N LEU A 28 -10.94 4.65 0.45
CA LEU A 28 -11.63 3.54 1.13
C LEU A 28 -12.15 3.93 2.51
N ARG A 29 -11.40 4.75 3.27
CA ARG A 29 -11.88 5.28 4.55
C ARG A 29 -13.07 6.22 4.39
N MET A 30 -13.06 7.06 3.36
CA MET A 30 -14.20 7.93 3.03
C MET A 30 -15.43 7.11 2.62
N GLN A 31 -15.24 6.08 1.78
CA GLN A 31 -16.31 5.15 1.39
C GLN A 31 -16.93 4.40 2.56
N LYS A 32 -16.14 4.07 3.60
CA LYS A 32 -16.67 3.48 4.83
C LYS A 32 -17.54 4.46 5.64
N GLY A 33 -17.32 5.76 5.51
CA GLY A 33 -18.12 6.80 6.16
C GLY A 33 -19.41 7.12 5.41
N MET A 34 -19.40 7.00 4.08
CA MET A 34 -20.62 6.92 3.28
C MET A 34 -21.34 5.61 3.62
N THR A 35 -22.66 5.66 3.79
CA THR A 35 -23.55 4.60 4.29
C THR A 35 -23.60 3.32 3.42
N GLU A 36 -22.64 3.10 2.53
CA GLU A 36 -22.50 1.88 1.75
C GLU A 36 -21.63 0.84 2.46
N ASN A 37 -21.96 -0.44 2.24
CA ASN A 37 -21.27 -1.56 2.84
C ASN A 37 -19.88 -1.73 2.22
N PRO A 38 -18.79 -1.33 2.90
CA PRO A 38 -17.49 -1.24 2.27
C PRO A 38 -16.89 -2.64 2.18
N LYS A 39 -16.33 -2.99 1.01
CA LYS A 39 -15.68 -4.30 0.77
C LYS A 39 -14.51 -4.52 1.74
N THR A 40 -14.77 -5.20 2.86
CA THR A 40 -13.84 -5.34 4.00
C THR A 40 -12.49 -5.99 3.63
N HIS A 41 -12.49 -6.91 2.67
CA HIS A 41 -11.28 -7.56 2.16
C HIS A 41 -10.30 -6.59 1.50
N VAL A 42 -10.79 -5.51 0.88
CA VAL A 42 -9.97 -4.51 0.18
C VAL A 42 -9.15 -3.70 1.18
N PHE A 43 -9.72 -3.35 2.34
CA PHE A 43 -9.00 -2.67 3.42
C PHE A 43 -7.82 -3.50 3.92
N ALA A 44 -8.03 -4.80 4.11
CA ALA A 44 -6.97 -5.70 4.54
C ALA A 44 -5.87 -5.84 3.48
N LYS A 45 -6.24 -5.83 2.20
CA LYS A 45 -5.30 -5.87 1.07
C LYS A 45 -4.43 -4.61 1.02
N VAL A 46 -5.03 -3.42 1.01
CA VAL A 46 -4.30 -2.15 0.94
C VAL A 46 -3.36 -1.97 2.13
N ARG A 47 -3.80 -2.31 3.36
CA ARG A 47 -2.92 -2.28 4.55
C ARG A 47 -1.71 -3.20 4.40
N LYS A 48 -1.90 -4.43 3.89
CA LYS A 48 -0.81 -5.38 3.66
C LYS A 48 0.14 -4.89 2.56
N ASP A 49 -0.39 -4.27 1.52
CA ASP A 49 0.40 -3.75 0.41
C ASP A 49 1.31 -2.59 0.88
N ILE A 50 0.79 -1.67 1.71
CA ILE A 50 1.58 -0.60 2.37
C ILE A 50 2.69 -1.20 3.25
N ALA A 51 2.37 -2.21 4.07
CA ALA A 51 3.34 -2.86 4.94
C ALA A 51 4.48 -3.55 4.16
N ARG A 52 4.18 -4.16 3.01
CA ARG A 52 5.21 -4.75 2.14
C ARG A 52 6.15 -3.70 1.57
N VAL A 53 5.63 -2.55 1.13
CA VAL A 53 6.46 -1.44 0.62
C VAL A 53 7.41 -0.91 1.71
N HIS A 54 6.90 -0.67 2.93
CA HIS A 54 7.75 -0.27 4.05
C HIS A 54 8.81 -1.30 4.40
N THR A 55 8.47 -2.59 4.33
CA THR A 55 9.42 -3.68 4.61
C THR A 55 10.59 -3.66 3.63
N ILE A 56 10.32 -3.49 2.32
CA ILE A 56 11.37 -3.44 1.29
C ILE A 56 12.22 -2.18 1.44
N LEU A 57 11.60 -1.02 1.67
CA LEU A 57 12.35 0.22 1.95
C LEU A 57 13.28 0.09 3.15
N ASN A 58 12.88 -0.66 4.18
CA ASN A 58 13.73 -0.95 5.34
C ASN A 58 14.82 -1.99 5.02
N GLN A 59 14.54 -3.01 4.21
CA GLN A 59 15.53 -3.97 3.74
C GLN A 59 16.64 -3.27 2.93
N ASP A 60 16.27 -2.35 2.03
CA ASP A 60 17.22 -1.57 1.20
C ASP A 60 17.99 -0.49 1.97
N LYS A 61 17.62 -0.20 3.22
CA LYS A 61 18.36 0.69 4.13
C LYS A 61 19.34 -0.07 5.01
N LYS A 62 19.07 -1.35 5.31
CA LYS A 62 19.90 -2.20 6.17
C LYS A 62 21.05 -2.87 5.42
N LYS A 63 20.98 -2.90 4.09
CA LYS A 63 22.01 -3.40 3.20
C LYS A 63 23.00 -2.30 2.86
#